data_AF-A0A8S3JUT0-F1
#
_entry.id   AF-A0A8S3JUT0-F1
#
_cell.length_a   1.000
_cell.length_b   1.000
_cell.length_c   1.000
_cell.angle_alpha   90.00
_cell.angle_beta   90.00
_cell.angle_gamma   90.00
#
_symmetry.space_group_name_H-M   'P 1'
#
loop_
_entity.id
_entity.type
_entity.pdbx_description
1 polymer ?
#
loop_
_entity_poly.entity_id
_entity_poly.type
_entity_poly.pdbx_seq_one_letter_code
_entity_poly.pdbx_strand_id
1 'polypeptide(L)'
;ISYIDHFEEREWRLCHIYLNPEKLRYYYLVTNHFPGGLFTCVREITLKEEHPFEHEFFLRIAQSFPFITFLTIENSKSQNNKLSKESENNNQVCSIIKYPYLTALTLYFAHDDYIEEFLIHAKICLPDNTVHLNI
;
A
#
# COMPACT_ATOMS: atom_id res chain seq x y z
N ILE A 1 -19.54 3.47 7.81
CA ILE A 1 -18.50 4.22 7.06
C ILE A 1 -18.70 3.88 5.60
N SER A 2 -18.86 4.87 4.73
CA SER A 2 -18.92 4.66 3.29
C SER A 2 -17.85 5.50 2.62
N TYR A 3 -17.18 4.92 1.64
CA TYR A 3 -16.18 5.60 0.82
C TYR A 3 -16.40 5.21 -0.64
N ILE A 4 -16.06 6.13 -1.56
CA ILE A 4 -16.21 5.90 -3.00
C ILE A 4 -14.80 5.92 -3.59
N ASP A 5 -14.37 4.77 -4.08
CA ASP A 5 -13.20 4.68 -4.95
C ASP A 5 -13.61 5.12 -6.36
N HIS A 6 -12.82 6.03 -6.92
CA HIS A 6 -13.00 6.57 -8.26
C HIS A 6 -11.97 5.94 -9.17
N PHE A 7 -12.43 5.19 -10.18
CA PHE A 7 -11.56 4.57 -11.19
C PHE A 7 -11.64 5.33 -12.51
N GLU A 8 -10.72 6.26 -12.74
CA GLU A 8 -10.76 7.14 -13.92
C GLU A 8 -10.63 6.36 -15.24
N GLU A 9 -9.81 5.30 -15.27
CA GLU A 9 -9.55 4.50 -16.47
C GLU A 9 -10.76 3.67 -16.95
N ARG A 10 -11.81 3.51 -16.14
CA ARG A 10 -12.94 2.61 -16.47
C ARG A 10 -14.32 3.28 -16.45
N GLU A 11 -14.40 4.59 -16.18
CA GLU A 11 -15.66 5.31 -15.93
C GLU A 11 -16.56 4.67 -14.85
N TRP A 12 -15.98 3.86 -13.95
CA TRP A 12 -16.71 3.15 -12.90
C TRP A 12 -16.41 3.80 -11.54
N ARG A 13 -17.44 3.89 -10.70
CA ARG A 13 -17.31 4.30 -9.29
C ARG A 13 -17.64 3.11 -8.42
N LEU A 14 -16.72 2.71 -7.55
CA LEU A 14 -16.98 1.65 -6.59
C LEU A 14 -17.39 2.29 -5.28
N CYS A 15 -18.68 2.20 -4.96
CA CYS A 15 -19.19 2.65 -3.67
C CYS A 15 -19.03 1.51 -2.66
N HIS A 16 -18.10 1.67 -1.73
CA HIS A 16 -17.96 0.77 -0.61
C HIS A 16 -18.89 1.19 0.52
N ILE A 17 -20.05 0.52 0.62
CA ILE A 17 -20.97 0.68 1.75
C ILE A 17 -20.67 -0.41 2.78
N TYR A 18 -19.93 -0.06 3.83
CA TYR A 18 -19.64 -0.98 4.92
C TYR A 18 -20.76 -0.91 5.96
N LEU A 19 -21.65 -1.89 5.92
CA LEU A 19 -22.69 -2.09 6.94
C LEU A 19 -22.09 -2.51 8.29
N ASN A 20 -20.92 -3.15 8.28
CA ASN A 20 -20.21 -3.54 9.50
C ASN A 20 -18.68 -3.52 9.31
N PRO A 21 -18.01 -2.36 9.43
CA PRO A 21 -16.57 -2.24 9.23
C PRO A 21 -15.75 -3.07 10.24
N GLU A 22 -16.31 -3.40 11.40
CA GLU A 22 -15.66 -4.25 12.40
C GLU A 22 -15.56 -5.73 11.97
N LYS A 23 -16.29 -6.12 10.92
CA LYS A 23 -16.23 -7.47 10.34
C LYS A 23 -15.50 -7.50 9.00
N LEU A 24 -15.04 -6.36 8.51
CA LEU A 24 -14.35 -6.27 7.23
C LEU A 24 -12.93 -6.82 7.38
N ARG A 25 -12.75 -8.07 6.94
CA ARG A 25 -11.44 -8.75 6.98
C ARG A 25 -10.61 -8.51 5.71
N TYR A 26 -11.27 -8.23 4.60
CA TYR A 26 -10.67 -8.08 3.28
C TYR A 26 -11.04 -6.71 2.70
N TYR A 27 -10.08 -6.00 2.13
CA TYR A 27 -10.32 -4.76 1.41
C TYR A 27 -9.61 -4.81 0.05
N TYR A 28 -10.41 -5.07 -0.99
CA TYR A 28 -9.91 -5.18 -2.36
C TYR A 28 -10.00 -3.84 -3.09
N LEU A 29 -9.06 -3.63 -4.01
CA LEU A 29 -9.03 -2.51 -4.96
C LEU A 29 -8.89 -1.13 -4.30
N VAL A 30 -8.02 -1.03 -3.30
CA VAL A 30 -7.66 0.26 -2.71
C VAL A 30 -6.81 1.05 -3.72
N THR A 31 -7.30 2.22 -4.10
CA THR A 31 -6.68 3.07 -5.13
C THR A 31 -5.90 4.22 -4.50
N ASN A 32 -5.19 4.99 -5.32
CA ASN A 32 -4.49 6.20 -4.89
C ASN A 32 -5.41 7.26 -4.24
N HIS A 33 -6.71 7.23 -4.57
CA HIS A 33 -7.69 8.15 -4.03
C HIS A 33 -8.05 7.85 -2.57
N PHE A 34 -7.66 6.68 -2.05
CA PHE A 34 -7.98 6.26 -0.69
C PHE A 34 -7.61 7.33 0.34
N PRO A 35 -8.57 7.89 1.09
CA PRO A 35 -8.37 9.06 1.95
C PRO A 35 -7.70 8.69 3.26
N GLY A 36 -7.52 7.40 3.54
CA GLY A 36 -7.12 6.89 4.84
C GLY A 36 -8.32 6.57 5.73
N GLY A 37 -8.02 6.21 6.98
CA GLY A 37 -8.99 5.84 8.00
C GLY A 37 -8.50 4.62 8.76
N LEU A 38 -9.04 4.34 9.95
CA LEU A 38 -8.55 3.23 10.77
C LEU A 38 -9.42 1.97 10.58
N PHE A 39 -8.81 0.91 10.05
CA PHE A 39 -9.47 -0.36 9.74
C PHE A 39 -8.75 -1.51 10.46
N THR A 40 -8.95 -1.59 11.78
CA THR A 40 -8.26 -2.57 12.64
C THR A 40 -8.68 -4.03 12.41
N CYS A 41 -9.79 -4.28 11.72
CA CYS A 41 -10.29 -5.63 11.45
C CYS A 41 -9.80 -6.20 10.11
N VAL A 42 -9.29 -5.34 9.23
CA VAL A 42 -8.76 -5.75 7.94
C VAL A 42 -7.44 -6.48 8.14
N ARG A 43 -7.29 -7.59 7.43
CA ARG A 43 -6.09 -8.44 7.43
C ARG A 43 -5.48 -8.56 6.04
N GLU A 44 -6.29 -8.40 5.01
CA GLU A 44 -5.88 -8.62 3.62
C GLU A 44 -6.30 -7.44 2.77
N ILE A 45 -5.33 -6.84 2.07
CA ILE A 45 -5.56 -5.71 1.19
C ILE A 45 -4.97 -5.94 -0.21
N THR A 46 -5.67 -5.44 -1.22
CA THR A 46 -5.16 -5.34 -2.59
C THR A 46 -5.13 -3.88 -3.01
N LEU A 47 -3.94 -3.39 -3.33
CA LEU A 47 -3.70 -2.06 -3.87
C LEU A 47 -3.71 -2.14 -5.39
N LYS A 48 -4.42 -1.23 -6.05
CA LYS A 48 -4.46 -1.16 -7.50
C LYS A 48 -4.09 0.23 -8.00
N GLU A 49 -3.05 0.27 -8.83
CA GLU A 49 -2.49 1.50 -9.37
C GLU A 49 -3.44 2.15 -10.39
N GLU A 50 -3.79 3.42 -10.16
CA GLU A 50 -4.32 4.33 -11.19
C GLU A 50 -3.25 5.31 -11.64
N HIS A 51 -2.45 5.78 -10.70
CA HIS A 51 -1.20 6.49 -10.95
C HIS A 51 -0.12 5.93 -10.03
N PRO A 52 1.17 6.20 -10.29
CA PRO A 52 2.26 5.66 -9.46
C PRO A 52 2.01 5.83 -7.96
N PHE A 53 2.18 4.76 -7.20
CA PHE A 53 2.13 4.82 -5.74
C PHE A 53 3.43 5.40 -5.22
N GLU A 54 3.34 6.52 -4.53
CA GLU A 54 4.49 7.16 -3.89
C GLU A 54 4.60 6.74 -2.42
N HIS A 55 5.74 7.03 -1.79
CA HIS A 55 6.01 6.66 -0.40
C HIS A 55 4.90 7.10 0.58
N GLU A 56 4.31 8.29 0.43
CA GLU A 56 3.24 8.75 1.31
C GLU A 56 1.98 7.90 1.21
N PHE A 57 1.74 7.27 0.05
CA PHE A 57 0.63 6.34 -0.10
C PHE A 57 0.84 5.10 0.76
N PHE A 58 2.02 4.47 0.70
CA PHE A 58 2.33 3.32 1.54
C PHE A 58 2.28 3.67 3.03
N LEU A 59 2.73 4.87 3.41
CA LEU A 59 2.59 5.37 4.80
C LEU A 59 1.12 5.43 5.22
N ARG A 60 0.26 5.99 4.36
CA ARG A 60 -1.19 6.07 4.59
C ARG A 60 -1.80 4.67 4.73
N ILE A 61 -1.40 3.72 3.90
CA ILE A 61 -1.82 2.32 3.98
C ILE A 61 -1.39 1.70 5.31
N ALA A 62 -0.14 1.84 5.72
CA ALA A 62 0.35 1.28 6.99
C ALA A 62 -0.40 1.84 8.21
N GLN A 63 -0.67 3.14 8.22
CA GLN A 63 -1.45 3.79 9.28
C GLN A 63 -2.91 3.35 9.29
N SER A 64 -3.48 3.11 8.10
CA SER A 64 -4.89 2.77 7.96
C SER A 64 -5.18 1.31 8.30
N PHE A 65 -4.22 0.42 8.03
CA PHE A 65 -4.37 -1.02 8.20
C PHE A 65 -3.24 -1.59 9.07
N PRO A 66 -3.22 -1.28 10.38
CA PRO A 66 -2.09 -1.59 11.26
C PRO A 66 -1.87 -3.09 11.51
N PHE A 67 -2.84 -3.95 11.17
CA PHE A 67 -2.82 -5.39 11.42
C PHE A 67 -2.85 -6.24 10.15
N ILE A 68 -2.46 -5.67 8.99
CA ILE A 68 -2.44 -6.45 7.74
C ILE A 68 -1.44 -7.59 7.82
N THR A 69 -1.85 -8.74 7.32
CA THR A 69 -1.04 -9.94 7.19
C THR A 69 -0.78 -10.28 5.71
N PHE A 70 -1.66 -9.85 4.80
CA PHE A 70 -1.48 -10.03 3.35
C PHE A 70 -1.62 -8.70 2.62
N LEU A 71 -0.60 -8.35 1.84
CA LEU A 71 -0.57 -7.17 0.98
C LEU A 71 -0.33 -7.62 -0.46
N THR A 72 -1.27 -7.32 -1.33
CA THR A 72 -1.10 -7.46 -2.79
C THR A 72 -1.00 -6.08 -3.40
N ILE A 73 -0.02 -5.87 -4.27
CA ILE A 73 0.18 -4.63 -5.01
C ILE A 73 0.14 -4.96 -6.49
N GLU A 74 -0.82 -4.36 -7.19
CA GLU A 74 -0.91 -4.39 -8.65
C GLU A 74 -0.51 -3.02 -9.18
N ASN A 75 0.69 -2.94 -9.75
CA ASN A 75 1.23 -1.69 -10.28
C ASN A 75 2.10 -1.97 -11.51
N SER A 76 2.25 -1.01 -12.40
CA SER A 76 3.02 -1.13 -13.65
C SER A 76 3.78 0.14 -14.03
N LYS A 77 3.38 1.29 -13.48
CA LYS A 77 3.99 2.59 -13.77
C LYS A 77 5.16 2.83 -12.78
N SER A 78 6.25 3.43 -13.24
CA SER A 78 7.39 3.80 -12.40
C SER A 78 7.01 4.88 -11.39
N GLN A 79 7.66 4.89 -10.22
CA GLN A 79 7.49 5.98 -9.26
C GLN A 79 8.04 7.29 -9.83
N ASN A 80 7.32 8.39 -9.64
CA ASN A 80 7.77 9.71 -10.11
C ASN A 80 8.77 10.30 -9.11
N ASN A 81 8.49 10.15 -7.81
CA ASN A 81 9.32 10.70 -6.75
C ASN A 81 10.17 9.58 -6.15
N LYS A 82 11.04 9.00 -6.97
CA LYS A 82 12.02 8.03 -6.45
C LYS A 82 12.82 8.73 -5.36
N LEU A 83 12.71 8.24 -4.13
CA LEU A 83 13.52 8.66 -2.99
C LEU A 83 15.00 8.20 -3.15
N SER A 84 15.48 8.00 -4.38
CA SER A 84 16.81 7.52 -4.71
C SER A 84 17.82 8.68 -4.67
N LYS A 85 18.73 8.59 -3.70
CA LYS A 85 20.03 9.28 -3.60
C LYS A 85 20.08 10.80 -3.39
N GLU A 86 19.08 11.59 -3.78
CA GLU A 86 19.15 13.06 -3.59
C GLU A 86 18.68 13.54 -2.20
N SER A 87 18.02 12.67 -1.43
CA SER A 87 17.52 12.98 -0.08
C SER A 87 18.61 13.10 0.98
N GLU A 88 19.87 12.75 0.68
CA GLU A 88 20.98 12.94 1.63
C GLU A 88 21.29 14.43 1.87
N ASN A 89 20.86 15.34 0.98
CA ASN A 89 21.13 16.77 1.10
C ASN A 89 19.99 17.60 1.70
N ASN A 90 18.78 17.07 1.80
CA ASN A 90 17.64 17.78 2.37
C ASN A 90 17.06 16.95 3.51
N ASN A 91 17.02 17.53 4.71
CA ASN A 91 16.56 16.98 6.00
C ASN A 91 15.08 16.52 6.02
N GLN A 92 14.57 15.91 4.96
CA GLN A 92 13.25 15.29 4.93
C GLN A 92 13.42 13.88 5.48
N VAL A 93 13.29 13.78 6.80
CA VAL A 93 13.28 12.52 7.56
C VAL A 93 12.15 11.67 7.00
N CYS A 94 12.43 10.84 6.00
CA CYS A 94 11.49 9.85 5.52
C CYS A 94 11.32 8.81 6.62
N SER A 95 10.13 8.77 7.19
CA SER A 95 9.82 7.86 8.28
C SER A 95 9.77 6.45 7.73
N ILE A 96 10.57 5.54 8.29
CA ILE A 96 10.51 4.12 7.96
C ILE A 96 9.07 3.63 8.18
N ILE A 97 8.42 3.16 7.12
CA ILE A 97 7.09 2.56 7.17
C ILE A 97 7.24 1.15 7.74
N LYS A 98 6.37 0.75 8.66
CA LYS A 98 6.43 -0.58 9.27
C LYS A 98 5.13 -1.33 9.01
N TYR A 99 5.25 -2.57 8.56
CA TYR A 99 4.14 -3.51 8.48
C TYR A 99 4.35 -4.68 9.44
N PRO A 100 4.15 -4.47 10.75
CA PRO A 100 4.62 -5.40 11.79
C PRO A 100 3.98 -6.79 11.77
N TYR A 101 2.84 -6.95 11.10
CA TYR A 101 2.12 -8.23 11.01
C TYR A 101 2.12 -8.83 9.61
N LEU A 102 2.82 -8.22 8.64
CA LEU A 102 2.79 -8.71 7.27
C LEU A 102 3.49 -10.06 7.17
N THR A 103 2.77 -11.06 6.68
CA THR A 103 3.29 -12.42 6.48
C THR A 103 3.40 -12.80 5.01
N ALA A 104 2.75 -12.04 4.12
CA ALA A 104 2.87 -12.23 2.69
C ALA A 104 2.77 -10.90 1.93
N LEU A 105 3.67 -10.74 0.97
CA LEU A 105 3.68 -9.65 0.00
C LEU A 105 3.59 -10.25 -1.39
N THR A 106 2.61 -9.83 -2.17
CA THR A 106 2.46 -10.22 -3.57
C THR A 106 2.55 -8.98 -4.45
N LEU A 107 3.47 -9.01 -5.41
CA LEU A 107 3.71 -7.92 -6.35
C LEU A 107 3.31 -8.40 -7.74
N TYR A 108 2.24 -7.85 -8.31
CA TYR A 108 1.78 -8.18 -9.65
C TYR A 108 2.13 -7.08 -10.63
N PHE A 109 2.77 -7.46 -11.75
CA PHE A 109 3.24 -6.54 -12.81
C PHE A 109 4.20 -5.46 -12.33
N ALA A 110 4.70 -5.60 -11.09
CA ALA A 110 5.33 -4.51 -10.36
C ALA A 110 6.58 -4.00 -11.06
N HIS A 111 6.61 -2.68 -11.25
CA HIS A 111 7.81 -1.99 -11.70
C HIS A 111 8.93 -2.14 -10.65
N ASP A 112 10.19 -2.19 -11.11
CA ASP A 112 11.36 -2.47 -10.26
C ASP A 112 11.48 -1.54 -9.04
N ASP A 113 11.06 -0.27 -9.18
CA ASP A 113 11.04 0.73 -8.10
C ASP A 113 10.36 0.23 -6.82
N TYR A 114 9.27 -0.54 -6.96
CA TYR A 114 8.50 -1.04 -5.81
C TYR A 114 9.19 -2.24 -5.16
N ILE A 115 9.89 -3.05 -5.96
CA ILE A 115 10.76 -4.10 -5.45
C ILE A 115 11.89 -3.45 -4.63
N GLU A 116 12.49 -2.37 -5.14
CA GLU A 116 13.53 -1.63 -4.44
C GLU A 116 13.03 -0.99 -3.12
N GLU A 117 11.86 -0.36 -3.13
CA GLU A 117 11.29 0.28 -1.94
C GLU A 117 10.95 -0.72 -0.82
N PHE A 118 10.41 -1.89 -1.17
CA PHE A 118 10.02 -2.93 -0.21
C PHE A 118 11.18 -3.82 0.23
N LEU A 119 12.15 -4.13 -0.64
CA LEU A 119 13.17 -5.16 -0.37
C LEU A 119 14.58 -4.61 -0.17
N ILE A 120 14.94 -3.49 -0.81
CA ILE A 120 16.34 -3.05 -0.89
C ILE A 120 16.60 -1.84 0.01
N HIS A 121 15.71 -0.86 0.03
CA HIS A 121 16.00 0.42 0.68
C HIS A 121 15.70 0.50 2.18
N ALA A 122 15.19 -0.57 2.81
CA ALA A 122 14.78 -0.60 4.23
C ALA A 122 13.81 0.53 4.65
N LYS A 123 13.19 1.19 3.66
CA LYS A 123 12.20 2.26 3.86
C LYS A 123 10.87 1.69 4.30
N ILE A 124 10.62 0.43 3.95
CA ILE A 124 9.54 -0.38 4.46
C ILE A 124 10.14 -1.55 5.24
N CYS A 125 9.86 -1.59 6.54
CA CYS A 125 10.27 -2.65 7.43
C CYS A 125 9.20 -3.74 7.45
N LEU A 126 9.55 -4.87 6.86
CA LEU A 126 8.80 -6.12 6.91
C LEU A 126 9.24 -6.94 8.14
N PRO A 127 8.37 -7.80 8.69
CA PRO A 127 8.76 -8.71 9.77
C PRO A 127 9.85 -9.68 9.28
N ASP A 128 10.88 -9.92 10.11
CA ASP A 128 12.04 -10.73 9.74
C ASP A 128 11.66 -12.10 9.11
N ASN A 129 12.35 -12.49 8.03
CA ASN A 129 12.43 -13.80 7.35
C ASN A 129 11.14 -14.65 7.17
N THR A 130 9.97 -14.09 7.43
CA THR A 130 8.68 -14.81 7.46
C THR A 130 7.71 -14.31 6.40
N VAL A 131 8.07 -13.23 5.69
CA VAL A 131 7.26 -12.73 4.58
C VAL A 131 7.46 -13.63 3.36
N HIS A 132 6.39 -14.33 2.98
CA HIS A 132 6.32 -15.01 1.70
C HIS A 132 6.18 -13.97 0.58
N LEU A 133 7.19 -13.89 -0.27
CA LEU A 133 7.23 -12.99 -1.42
C LEU A 133 6.81 -13.75 -2.68
N ASN A 134 5.75 -13.29 -3.32
CA ASN A 134 5.35 -13.75 -4.65
C ASN A 134 5.53 -12.57 -5.63
N ILE A 135 6.29 -12.79 -6.70
CA ILE A 135 6.51 -11.84 -7.81
C ILE A 135 6.00 -12.52 -9.10
#